data_AF-A0A124JXZ2-F1
#
_entry.id   AF-A0A124JXZ2-F1
#
_cell.length_a   1.000
_cell.length_b   1.000
_cell.length_c   1.000
_cell.angle_alpha   90.00
_cell.angle_beta   90.00
_cell.angle_gamma   90.00
#
_symmetry.space_group_name_H-M   'P 1'
#
loop_
_entity.id
_entity.type
_entity.pdbx_description
1 polymer ?
#
loop_
_entity_poly.entity_id
_entity_poly.type
_entity_poly.pdbx_seq_one_letter_code
_entity_poly.pdbx_strand_id
1 'polypeptide(L)'
;MRDLYQTKFRLKADTWIYVPSEAGRVRGKEIKTAIEGRWKCPGNFYHLLDGGHVAAARRHRDAPYVASLDLRRFFDQVTRSKVHRALKRLGLPQPDAWAAACDSTVDKSPPQHRYSIPFGFVQSPLIASLVFAQSRLGKAIGALRGRGIEVTVYVDDITLSGESLAHLADGMDNLRSAAAASGFCFNEEKTRPPAAQTVGFNIEFGSGKMALVAERLAQFAAALETGSLEQIEGILGYIRSVSVDQHSELMGVDG
;
A
#
# COMPACT_ATOMS: atom_id res chain seq x y z
N MET A 1 -15.71 12.93 -23.94
CA MET A 1 -15.04 12.12 -22.89
C MET A 1 -13.75 12.86 -22.54
N ARG A 2 -13.42 13.09 -21.27
CA ARG A 2 -12.16 13.79 -20.93
C ARG A 2 -10.99 12.91 -21.35
N ASP A 3 -10.06 13.44 -22.15
CA ASP A 3 -8.88 12.72 -22.63
C ASP A 3 -7.85 12.58 -21.50
N LEU A 4 -8.12 11.69 -20.55
CA LEU A 4 -7.29 11.48 -19.36
C LEU A 4 -6.41 10.23 -19.46
N TYR A 5 -6.73 9.31 -20.38
CA TYR A 5 -5.96 8.10 -20.63
C TYR A 5 -6.12 7.65 -22.07
N GLN A 6 -5.04 7.10 -22.64
CA GLN A 6 -4.99 6.71 -24.05
C GLN A 6 -5.36 5.24 -24.24
N THR A 7 -4.81 4.38 -23.37
CA THR A 7 -4.99 2.93 -23.45
C THR A 7 -5.14 2.34 -22.05
N LYS A 8 -5.63 1.10 -22.00
CA LYS A 8 -5.60 0.28 -20.79
C LYS A 8 -5.24 -1.15 -21.16
N PHE A 9 -4.49 -1.81 -20.29
CA PHE A 9 -4.09 -3.21 -20.47
C PHE A 9 -4.18 -3.96 -19.14
N ARG A 10 -4.12 -5.29 -19.21
CA ARG A 10 -4.35 -6.18 -18.08
C ARG A 10 -3.04 -6.89 -17.71
N LEU A 11 -2.59 -6.74 -16.46
CA LEU A 11 -1.32 -7.33 -15.98
C LEU A 11 -1.51 -8.77 -15.43
N LYS A 12 -2.61 -8.99 -14.70
CA LYS A 12 -3.09 -10.29 -14.19
C LYS A 12 -4.60 -10.36 -14.43
N ALA A 13 -5.22 -11.55 -14.31
CA ALA A 13 -6.62 -11.80 -14.70
C ALA A 13 -7.63 -10.71 -14.27
N ASP A 14 -7.40 -10.03 -13.13
CA ASP A 14 -8.33 -9.04 -12.56
C ASP A 14 -7.78 -7.61 -12.42
N THR A 15 -6.54 -7.32 -12.84
CA THR A 15 -5.92 -5.99 -12.63
C THR A 15 -5.74 -5.24 -13.95
N TRP A 16 -6.52 -4.16 -14.11
CA TRP A 16 -6.42 -3.21 -15.22
C TRP A 16 -5.54 -2.02 -14.88
N ILE A 17 -4.55 -1.76 -15.74
CA ILE A 17 -3.67 -0.60 -15.71
C ILE A 17 -4.14 0.39 -16.78
N TYR A 18 -4.30 1.65 -16.39
CA TYR A 18 -4.73 2.74 -17.26
C TYR A 18 -3.54 3.65 -17.53
N VAL A 19 -3.18 3.82 -18.81
CA VAL A 19 -2.03 4.62 -19.21
C VAL A 19 -2.49 6.07 -19.43
N PRO A 20 -2.11 7.02 -18.55
CA PRO A 20 -2.59 8.38 -18.64
C PRO A 20 -2.04 9.06 -19.90
N SER A 21 -2.90 9.84 -20.57
CA SER A 21 -2.52 10.75 -21.66
C SER A 21 -1.62 11.86 -21.11
N GLU A 22 -1.01 12.65 -21.99
CA GLU A 22 -0.24 13.82 -21.56
C GLU A 22 -1.12 14.79 -20.76
N ALA A 23 -2.30 15.13 -21.27
CA ALA A 23 -3.28 15.95 -20.57
C ALA A 23 -3.69 15.34 -19.22
N GLY A 24 -3.90 14.03 -19.16
CA GLY A 24 -4.17 13.30 -17.92
C GLY A 24 -3.03 13.36 -16.91
N ARG A 25 -1.78 13.31 -17.35
CA ARG A 25 -0.59 13.46 -16.48
C ARG A 25 -0.49 14.88 -15.93
N VAL A 26 -0.68 15.90 -16.76
CA VAL A 26 -0.70 17.30 -16.34
C VAL A 26 -1.78 17.52 -15.28
N ARG A 27 -3.02 17.11 -15.60
CA ARG A 27 -4.15 17.24 -14.68
C ARG A 27 -3.94 16.45 -13.38
N GLY A 28 -3.39 15.24 -13.48
CA GLY A 28 -3.06 14.42 -12.32
C GLY A 28 -2.04 15.10 -11.40
N LYS A 29 -1.01 15.73 -11.97
CA LYS A 29 -0.01 16.51 -11.20
C LYS A 29 -0.64 17.72 -10.50
N GLU A 30 -1.51 18.46 -11.16
CA GLU A 30 -2.24 19.59 -10.53
C GLU A 30 -3.05 19.14 -9.31
N ILE A 31 -3.81 18.05 -9.45
CA ILE A 31 -4.60 17.48 -8.36
C ILE A 31 -3.69 17.03 -7.23
N LYS A 32 -2.57 16.38 -7.56
CA LYS A 32 -1.56 15.94 -6.59
C LYS A 32 -1.01 17.12 -5.78
N THR A 33 -0.55 18.18 -6.45
CA THR A 33 -0.03 19.40 -5.81
C THR A 33 -1.08 20.06 -4.91
N ALA A 34 -2.34 20.12 -5.35
CA ALA A 34 -3.42 20.71 -4.56
C ALA A 34 -3.67 19.94 -3.24
N ILE A 35 -3.47 18.62 -3.25
CA ILE A 35 -3.60 17.77 -2.06
C ILE A 35 -2.38 17.91 -1.16
N GLU A 36 -1.16 17.82 -1.72
CA GLU A 36 0.09 17.90 -0.95
C GLU A 36 0.24 19.23 -0.21
N GLY A 37 -0.26 20.32 -0.79
CA GLY A 37 -0.29 21.63 -0.11
C GLY A 37 -1.23 21.73 1.08
N ARG A 38 -2.09 20.73 1.32
CA ARG A 38 -3.13 20.75 2.38
C ARG A 38 -3.12 19.52 3.29
N TRP A 39 -2.53 18.42 2.83
CA TRP A 39 -2.56 17.14 3.54
C TRP A 39 -1.14 16.64 3.80
N LYS A 40 -0.86 16.38 5.07
CA LYS A 40 0.32 15.63 5.48
C LYS A 40 -0.06 14.17 5.68
N CYS A 41 0.63 13.28 4.96
CA CYS A 41 0.44 11.85 5.12
C CYS A 41 0.78 11.42 6.55
N PRO A 42 -0.04 10.55 7.20
CA PRO A 42 0.31 9.97 8.50
C PRO A 42 1.65 9.24 8.43
N GLY A 43 2.49 9.39 9.46
CA GLY A 43 3.83 8.81 9.49
C GLY A 43 3.89 7.27 9.50
N ASN A 44 2.75 6.60 9.57
CA ASN A 44 2.64 5.16 9.49
C ASN A 44 2.19 4.64 8.12
N PHE A 45 2.08 5.51 7.12
CA PHE A 45 1.79 5.16 5.73
C PHE A 45 3.10 5.22 4.94
N TYR A 46 3.57 4.07 4.47
CA TYR A 46 4.92 3.92 3.93
C TYR A 46 4.98 3.88 2.41
N HIS A 47 3.88 3.63 1.70
CA HIS A 47 3.85 3.52 0.23
C HIS A 47 4.02 4.84 -0.53
N LEU A 48 4.25 5.95 0.17
CA LEU A 48 4.64 7.23 -0.43
C LEU A 48 6.12 7.55 -0.19
N LEU A 49 6.88 6.63 0.45
CA LEU A 49 8.30 6.77 0.74
C LEU A 49 9.11 5.84 -0.16
N ASP A 50 10.28 6.30 -0.60
CA ASP A 50 11.23 5.45 -1.30
C ASP A 50 11.76 4.36 -0.36
N GLY A 51 11.73 3.10 -0.81
CA GLY A 51 12.05 1.94 0.04
C GLY A 51 11.04 1.70 1.18
N GLY A 52 9.85 2.30 1.08
CA GLY A 52 8.84 2.29 2.14
C GLY A 52 8.39 0.90 2.59
N HIS A 53 8.32 -0.09 1.72
CA HIS A 53 7.90 -1.44 2.10
C HIS A 53 8.92 -2.13 3.02
N VAL A 54 10.22 -1.97 2.76
CA VAL A 54 11.29 -2.46 3.63
C VAL A 54 11.24 -1.71 4.96
N ALA A 55 11.06 -0.39 4.93
CA ALA A 55 10.93 0.42 6.14
C ALA A 55 9.71 0.00 6.99
N ALA A 56 8.57 -0.30 6.35
CA ALA A 56 7.36 -0.79 7.02
C ALA A 56 7.62 -2.13 7.71
N ALA A 57 8.16 -3.12 7.00
CA ALA A 57 8.49 -4.43 7.57
C ALA A 57 9.49 -4.30 8.74
N ARG A 58 10.50 -3.43 8.60
CA ARG A 58 11.52 -3.20 9.62
C ARG A 58 10.94 -2.68 10.95
N ARG A 59 9.83 -1.94 10.93
CA ARG A 59 9.15 -1.48 12.17
C ARG A 59 8.66 -2.63 13.05
N HIS A 60 8.45 -3.80 12.46
CA HIS A 60 7.89 -4.96 13.13
C HIS A 60 8.92 -6.06 13.42
N ARG A 61 10.18 -5.88 12.97
CA ARG A 61 11.25 -6.89 13.07
C ARG A 61 11.38 -7.46 14.48
N ASP A 62 11.52 -6.60 15.48
CA ASP A 62 11.86 -7.01 16.85
C ASP A 62 10.62 -7.25 17.73
N ALA A 63 9.42 -7.06 17.18
CA ALA A 63 8.20 -7.32 17.93
C ALA A 63 7.99 -8.83 18.12
N PRO A 64 7.59 -9.29 19.33
CA PRO A 64 7.41 -10.71 19.60
C PRO A 64 6.20 -11.29 18.86
N TYR A 65 5.20 -10.46 18.56
CA TYR A 65 4.04 -10.88 17.78
C TYR A 65 3.71 -9.86 16.70
N VAL A 66 3.32 -10.39 15.54
CA VAL A 66 2.95 -9.66 14.33
C VAL A 66 1.68 -10.25 13.74
N ALA A 67 0.88 -9.43 13.08
CA ALA A 67 -0.28 -9.83 12.31
C ALA A 67 -0.39 -8.98 11.03
N SER A 68 -1.07 -9.49 10.00
CA SER A 68 -1.26 -8.73 8.75
C SER A 68 -2.66 -8.87 8.19
N LEU A 69 -3.16 -7.78 7.59
CA LEU A 69 -4.44 -7.67 6.91
C LEU A 69 -4.19 -7.12 5.51
N ASP A 70 -4.86 -7.65 4.48
CA ASP A 70 -4.76 -7.18 3.08
C ASP A 70 -6.12 -6.65 2.64
N LEU A 71 -6.19 -5.44 2.11
CA LEU A 71 -7.43 -4.86 1.57
C LEU A 71 -7.72 -5.39 0.17
N ARG A 72 -8.81 -6.15 0.02
CA ARG A 72 -9.21 -6.74 -1.26
C ARG A 72 -9.42 -5.69 -2.33
N ARG A 73 -8.62 -5.69 -3.40
CA ARG A 73 -8.77 -4.74 -4.54
C ARG A 73 -8.88 -3.28 -4.06
N PHE A 74 -8.00 -2.85 -3.17
CA PHE A 74 -8.07 -1.56 -2.48
C PHE A 74 -8.50 -0.37 -3.35
N PHE A 75 -7.87 -0.16 -4.52
CA PHE A 75 -8.22 0.97 -5.40
C PHE A 75 -9.66 0.92 -5.92
N ASP A 76 -10.22 -0.28 -6.12
CA ASP A 76 -11.60 -0.43 -6.55
C ASP A 76 -12.60 -0.08 -5.43
N GLN A 77 -12.15 -0.17 -4.17
CA GLN A 77 -12.92 0.26 -3.00
C GLN A 77 -12.88 1.78 -2.76
N VAL A 78 -11.99 2.50 -3.47
CA VAL A 78 -11.89 3.96 -3.42
C VAL A 78 -12.76 4.58 -4.52
N THR A 79 -14.04 4.75 -4.22
CA THR A 79 -15.05 5.24 -5.18
C THR A 79 -14.99 6.75 -5.39
N ARG A 80 -15.53 7.24 -6.51
CA ARG A 80 -15.64 8.68 -6.81
C ARG A 80 -16.27 9.48 -5.67
N SER A 81 -17.33 8.95 -5.05
CA SER A 81 -18.00 9.63 -3.93
C SER A 81 -17.12 9.72 -2.68
N LYS A 82 -16.29 8.69 -2.41
CA LYS A 82 -15.30 8.75 -1.32
C LYS A 82 -14.21 9.77 -1.63
N VAL A 83 -13.71 9.82 -2.87
CA VAL A 83 -12.73 10.81 -3.33
C VAL A 83 -13.26 12.23 -3.17
N HIS A 84 -14.44 12.51 -3.73
CA HIS A 84 -15.08 13.83 -3.64
C HIS A 84 -15.23 14.28 -2.19
N ARG A 85 -15.76 13.41 -1.32
CA ARG A 85 -15.90 13.71 0.11
C ARG A 85 -14.56 13.99 0.79
N ALA A 86 -13.52 13.23 0.44
CA ALA A 86 -12.21 13.41 1.03
C ALA A 86 -11.56 14.74 0.62
N LEU A 87 -11.67 15.12 -0.65
CA LEU A 87 -11.23 16.42 -1.17
C LEU A 87 -12.01 17.57 -0.54
N LYS A 88 -13.33 17.42 -0.34
CA LYS A 88 -14.15 18.40 0.39
C LYS A 88 -13.70 18.60 1.83
N ARG A 89 -13.41 17.52 2.55
CA ARG A 89 -12.88 17.60 3.92
C ARG A 89 -11.48 18.21 3.99
N LEU A 90 -10.72 18.15 2.90
CA LEU A 90 -9.45 18.84 2.77
C LEU A 90 -9.59 20.35 2.56
N GLY A 91 -10.81 20.84 2.33
CA GLY A 91 -11.10 22.27 2.14
C GLY A 91 -11.17 22.70 0.68
N LEU A 92 -11.22 21.78 -0.29
CA LEU A 92 -11.43 22.18 -1.69
C LEU A 92 -12.87 22.71 -1.90
N PRO A 93 -13.04 23.76 -2.72
CA PRO A 93 -14.37 24.21 -3.15
C PRO A 93 -15.18 23.09 -3.80
N GLN A 94 -16.51 23.20 -3.73
CA GLN A 94 -17.41 22.14 -4.24
C GLN A 94 -17.18 21.79 -5.72
N PRO A 95 -17.09 22.77 -6.65
CA PRO A 95 -16.88 22.46 -8.06
C PRO A 95 -15.53 21.79 -8.31
N ASP A 96 -14.47 22.28 -7.65
CA ASP A 96 -13.10 21.77 -7.82
C ASP A 96 -12.95 20.35 -7.30
N ALA A 97 -13.51 20.08 -6.10
CA ALA A 97 -13.48 18.75 -5.50
C ALA A 97 -14.23 17.72 -6.37
N TRP A 98 -15.37 18.12 -6.96
CA TRP A 98 -16.14 17.25 -7.85
C TRP A 98 -15.40 17.00 -9.16
N ALA A 99 -14.87 18.06 -9.78
CA ALA A 99 -14.11 17.96 -11.01
C ALA A 99 -12.90 17.04 -10.85
N ALA A 100 -12.11 17.23 -9.78
CA ALA A 100 -10.96 16.40 -9.45
C ALA A 100 -11.34 14.93 -9.16
N ALA A 101 -12.47 14.68 -8.50
CA ALA A 101 -12.96 13.32 -8.28
C ALA A 101 -13.35 12.62 -9.60
N CYS A 102 -13.99 13.35 -10.53
CA CYS A 102 -14.27 12.86 -11.87
C CYS A 102 -12.97 12.58 -12.66
N ASP A 103 -11.98 13.47 -12.57
CA ASP A 103 -10.69 13.33 -13.26
C ASP A 103 -9.79 12.22 -12.68
N SER A 104 -10.08 11.77 -11.46
CA SER A 104 -9.28 10.77 -10.76
C SER A 104 -9.89 9.38 -10.76
N THR A 105 -11.04 9.18 -11.40
CA THR A 105 -11.76 7.90 -11.40
C THR A 105 -12.19 7.49 -12.80
N VAL A 106 -12.25 6.17 -13.02
CA VAL A 106 -12.67 5.56 -14.29
C VAL A 106 -13.81 4.60 -14.06
N ASP A 107 -14.64 4.37 -15.07
CA ASP A 107 -15.69 3.34 -15.00
C ASP A 107 -15.04 1.96 -15.10
N LYS A 108 -15.01 1.21 -14.00
CA LYS A 108 -14.43 -0.13 -13.94
C LYS A 108 -15.39 -1.21 -14.40
N SER A 109 -16.69 -0.92 -14.52
CA SER A 109 -17.70 -1.89 -14.89
C SER A 109 -18.73 -1.31 -15.85
N PRO A 110 -18.35 -0.88 -17.07
CA PRO A 110 -19.32 -0.42 -18.05
C PRO A 110 -20.33 -1.53 -18.39
N PRO A 111 -21.63 -1.22 -18.55
CA PRO A 111 -22.29 0.09 -18.47
C PRO A 111 -22.83 0.43 -17.06
N GLN A 112 -22.45 -0.31 -16.02
CA GLN A 112 -22.99 -0.17 -14.66
C GLN A 112 -22.46 1.06 -13.91
N HIS A 113 -21.59 1.87 -14.54
CA HIS A 113 -21.12 3.17 -14.04
C HIS A 113 -20.51 3.12 -12.64
N ARG A 114 -19.66 2.12 -12.41
CA ARG A 114 -18.96 1.92 -11.13
C ARG A 114 -17.59 2.60 -11.19
N TYR A 115 -17.54 3.83 -10.69
CA TYR A 115 -16.35 4.67 -10.73
C TYR A 115 -15.47 4.53 -9.49
N SER A 116 -14.22 4.15 -9.71
CA SER A 116 -13.17 4.07 -8.69
C SER A 116 -11.82 4.51 -9.24
N ILE A 117 -10.85 4.67 -8.33
CA ILE A 117 -9.49 5.05 -8.70
C ILE A 117 -8.83 3.95 -9.55
N PRO A 118 -8.19 4.29 -10.68
CA PRO A 118 -7.44 3.33 -11.49
C PRO A 118 -6.00 3.14 -11.00
N PHE A 119 -5.42 1.97 -11.31
CA PHE A 119 -3.97 1.83 -11.38
C PHE A 119 -3.44 2.59 -12.59
N GLY A 120 -2.34 3.33 -12.41
CA GLY A 120 -1.60 4.01 -13.49
C GLY A 120 -1.78 5.54 -13.54
N PHE A 121 -2.83 6.10 -12.95
CA PHE A 121 -2.95 7.55 -12.82
C PHE A 121 -1.98 8.08 -11.76
N VAL A 122 -1.32 9.19 -12.05
CA VAL A 122 -0.22 9.74 -11.24
C VAL A 122 -0.69 10.11 -9.82
N GLN A 123 -1.93 10.59 -9.69
CA GLN A 123 -2.54 11.02 -8.42
C GLN A 123 -3.20 9.87 -7.63
N SER A 124 -3.38 8.69 -8.23
CA SER A 124 -4.13 7.58 -7.63
C SER A 124 -3.63 7.17 -6.25
N PRO A 125 -2.31 6.92 -6.06
CA PRO A 125 -1.82 6.48 -4.75
C PRO A 125 -2.08 7.52 -3.66
N LEU A 126 -1.83 8.81 -3.95
CA LEU A 126 -2.03 9.89 -2.98
C LEU A 126 -3.51 10.03 -2.59
N ILE A 127 -4.42 10.04 -3.55
CA ILE A 127 -5.86 10.16 -3.26
C ILE A 127 -6.37 8.93 -2.52
N ALA A 128 -5.96 7.73 -2.91
CA ALA A 128 -6.34 6.50 -2.22
C ALA A 128 -5.90 6.56 -0.74
N SER A 129 -4.68 7.04 -0.49
CA SER A 129 -4.15 7.26 0.86
C SER A 129 -4.96 8.27 1.66
N LEU A 130 -5.29 9.41 1.06
CA LEU A 130 -6.11 10.46 1.67
C LEU A 130 -7.48 9.92 2.08
N VAL A 131 -8.17 9.26 1.15
CA VAL A 131 -9.48 8.64 1.40
C VAL A 131 -9.37 7.62 2.53
N PHE A 132 -8.32 6.80 2.49
CA PHE A 132 -8.09 5.76 3.48
C PHE A 132 -7.84 6.35 4.87
N ALA A 133 -6.91 7.29 5.00
CA ALA A 133 -6.58 7.96 6.26
C ALA A 133 -7.78 8.67 6.90
N GLN A 134 -8.65 9.29 6.09
CA GLN A 134 -9.84 9.98 6.59
C GLN A 134 -11.04 9.04 6.88
N SER A 135 -10.95 7.76 6.52
CA SER A 135 -12.02 6.78 6.74
C SER A 135 -12.13 6.38 8.21
N ARG A 136 -13.21 5.65 8.58
CA ARG A 136 -13.31 5.07 9.93
C ARG A 136 -12.18 4.08 10.18
N LEU A 137 -11.78 3.29 9.18
CA LEU A 137 -10.66 2.37 9.27
C LEU A 137 -9.33 3.11 9.53
N GLY A 138 -9.06 4.19 8.79
CA GLY A 138 -7.87 5.03 9.00
C GLY A 138 -7.80 5.63 10.40
N LYS A 139 -8.94 6.08 10.94
CA LYS A 139 -9.04 6.55 12.33
C LYS A 139 -8.83 5.45 13.35
N ALA A 140 -9.36 4.24 13.10
CA ALA A 140 -9.16 3.09 13.98
C ALA A 140 -7.67 2.68 14.05
N ILE A 141 -6.96 2.70 12.92
CA ILE A 141 -5.51 2.50 12.86
C ILE A 141 -4.78 3.52 13.74
N GLY A 142 -5.15 4.80 13.64
CA GLY A 142 -4.58 5.85 14.50
C GLY A 142 -4.82 5.60 15.98
N ALA A 143 -6.00 5.10 16.35
CA ALA A 143 -6.35 4.79 17.74
C ALA A 143 -5.58 3.59 18.31
N LEU A 144 -5.32 2.55 17.50
CA LEU A 144 -4.51 1.39 17.94
C LEU A 144 -3.08 1.79 18.31
N ARG A 145 -2.49 2.72 17.56
CA ARG A 145 -1.16 3.27 17.89
C ARG A 145 -1.12 3.94 19.26
N GLY A 146 -2.21 4.60 19.66
CA GLY A 146 -2.35 5.16 21.01
C GLY A 146 -2.46 4.12 22.13
N ARG A 147 -2.64 2.84 21.79
CA ARG A 147 -2.75 1.71 22.73
C ARG A 147 -1.50 0.82 22.74
N GLY A 148 -0.39 1.29 22.15
CA GLY A 148 0.87 0.55 22.12
C GLY A 148 0.96 -0.52 21.03
N ILE A 149 0.03 -0.57 20.08
CA ILE A 149 0.14 -1.44 18.89
C ILE A 149 0.80 -0.65 17.77
N GLU A 150 1.97 -1.08 17.32
CA GLU A 150 2.59 -0.52 16.12
C GLU A 150 1.78 -0.96 14.90
N VAL A 151 1.42 -0.01 14.04
CA VAL A 151 0.67 -0.31 12.81
C VAL A 151 1.35 0.39 11.66
N THR A 152 1.74 -0.35 10.62
CA THR A 152 2.21 0.20 9.34
C THR A 152 1.20 -0.10 8.24
N VAL A 153 1.14 0.81 7.26
CA VAL A 153 0.28 0.71 6.08
C VAL A 153 1.15 0.85 4.84
N TYR A 154 1.03 -0.07 3.89
CA TYR A 154 1.63 0.02 2.57
C TYR A 154 0.61 -0.38 1.52
N VAL A 155 0.01 0.62 0.87
CA VAL A 155 -1.10 0.44 -0.09
C VAL A 155 -2.27 -0.32 0.55
N ASP A 156 -2.45 -1.59 0.20
CA ASP A 156 -3.49 -2.50 0.67
C ASP A 156 -3.06 -3.35 1.87
N ASP A 157 -1.77 -3.49 2.11
CA ASP A 157 -1.22 -4.23 3.24
C ASP A 157 -1.21 -3.37 4.51
N ILE A 158 -1.73 -3.93 5.59
CA ILE A 158 -1.71 -3.36 6.94
C ILE A 158 -1.04 -4.38 7.85
N THR A 159 0.02 -3.97 8.53
CA THR A 159 0.74 -4.83 9.48
C THR A 159 0.62 -4.26 10.88
N LEU A 160 0.33 -5.14 11.84
CA LEU A 160 0.23 -4.82 13.26
C LEU A 160 1.31 -5.58 14.01
N SER A 161 1.89 -4.99 15.05
CA SER A 161 2.75 -5.72 15.98
C SER A 161 2.64 -5.19 17.41
N GLY A 162 2.95 -6.07 18.36
CA GLY A 162 2.86 -5.75 19.79
C GLY A 162 3.28 -6.94 20.66
N GLU A 163 3.06 -6.79 21.96
CA GLU A 163 3.54 -7.75 22.97
C GLU A 163 2.52 -8.83 23.35
N SER A 164 1.28 -8.73 22.89
CA SER A 164 0.20 -9.63 23.28
C SER A 164 -0.60 -10.10 22.06
N LEU A 165 -0.69 -11.42 21.89
CA LEU A 165 -1.53 -12.06 20.88
C LEU A 165 -3.01 -11.63 21.00
N ALA A 166 -3.52 -11.57 22.22
CA ALA A 166 -4.91 -11.19 22.49
C ALA A 166 -5.17 -9.73 22.10
N HIS A 167 -4.29 -8.80 22.49
CA HIS A 167 -4.43 -7.39 22.10
C HIS A 167 -4.33 -7.18 20.58
N LEU A 168 -3.49 -7.96 19.89
CA LEU A 168 -3.42 -7.90 18.43
C LEU A 168 -4.69 -8.44 17.78
N ALA A 169 -5.25 -9.55 18.28
CA ALA A 169 -6.52 -10.10 17.80
C ALA A 169 -7.67 -9.09 17.98
N ASP A 170 -7.80 -8.51 19.17
CA ASP A 170 -8.78 -7.46 19.45
C ASP A 170 -8.57 -6.23 18.54
N GLY A 171 -7.31 -5.87 18.30
CA GLY A 171 -6.93 -4.83 17.34
C GLY A 171 -7.44 -5.14 15.93
N MET A 172 -7.21 -6.35 15.45
CA MET A 172 -7.67 -6.81 14.14
C MET A 172 -9.20 -6.77 14.03
N ASP A 173 -9.94 -7.23 15.04
CA ASP A 173 -11.41 -7.23 15.03
C ASP A 173 -11.98 -5.81 15.03
N ASN A 174 -11.34 -4.89 15.75
CA ASN A 174 -11.65 -3.46 15.69
C ASN A 174 -11.42 -2.90 14.28
N LEU A 175 -10.33 -3.29 13.61
CA LEU A 175 -10.08 -2.89 12.22
C LEU A 175 -11.11 -3.50 11.26
N ARG A 176 -11.49 -4.77 11.41
CA ARG A 176 -12.54 -5.41 10.60
C ARG A 176 -13.87 -4.66 10.69
N SER A 177 -14.28 -4.34 11.92
CA SER A 177 -15.49 -3.57 12.17
C SER A 177 -15.43 -2.17 11.56
N ALA A 178 -14.29 -1.49 11.69
CA ALA A 178 -14.08 -0.16 11.11
C ALA A 178 -14.01 -0.18 9.57
N ALA A 179 -13.45 -1.25 8.98
CA ALA A 179 -13.39 -1.48 7.54
C ALA A 179 -14.81 -1.59 6.98
N ALA A 180 -15.62 -2.50 7.53
CA ALA A 180 -17.01 -2.69 7.13
C ALA A 180 -17.81 -1.38 7.23
N ALA A 181 -17.68 -0.66 8.34
CA ALA A 181 -18.35 0.62 8.57
C ALA A 181 -17.89 1.77 7.64
N SER A 182 -16.77 1.61 6.94
CA SER A 182 -16.28 2.57 5.94
C SER A 182 -16.30 2.05 4.50
N GLY A 183 -16.97 0.90 4.29
CA GLY A 183 -17.11 0.25 2.99
C GLY A 183 -15.77 -0.21 2.43
N PHE A 184 -14.90 -0.70 3.30
CA PHE A 184 -13.69 -1.46 2.96
C PHE A 184 -13.87 -2.92 3.38
N CYS A 185 -13.27 -3.83 2.63
CA CYS A 185 -13.26 -5.26 2.88
C CYS A 185 -11.82 -5.77 2.84
N PHE A 186 -11.50 -6.64 3.79
CA PHE A 186 -10.25 -7.38 3.80
C PHE A 186 -10.33 -8.62 2.90
N ASN A 187 -9.16 -9.12 2.54
CA ASN A 187 -8.95 -10.39 1.90
C ASN A 187 -8.59 -11.42 2.97
N GLU A 188 -9.55 -12.26 3.35
CA GLU A 188 -9.36 -13.23 4.43
C GLU A 188 -8.30 -14.28 4.11
N GLU A 189 -8.15 -14.66 2.84
CA GLU A 189 -7.15 -15.66 2.42
C GLU A 189 -5.71 -15.19 2.63
N LYS A 190 -5.51 -13.87 2.49
CA LYS A 190 -4.20 -13.22 2.68
C LYS A 190 -3.99 -12.65 4.08
N THR A 191 -5.06 -12.57 4.87
CA THR A 191 -4.96 -12.11 6.26
C THR A 191 -4.24 -13.16 7.08
N ARG A 192 -3.30 -12.72 7.91
CA ARG A 192 -2.55 -13.58 8.83
C ARG A 192 -2.88 -13.20 10.27
N PRO A 193 -3.32 -14.17 11.11
CA PRO A 193 -3.59 -13.91 12.51
C PRO A 193 -2.29 -13.58 13.26
N PRO A 194 -2.39 -13.12 14.52
CA PRO A 194 -1.22 -12.86 15.36
C PRO A 194 -0.35 -14.11 15.49
N ALA A 195 0.94 -13.97 15.18
CA ALA A 195 1.95 -15.02 15.23
C ALA A 195 3.33 -14.41 15.53
N ALA A 196 4.34 -15.24 15.77
CA ALA A 196 5.70 -14.78 16.00
C ALA A 196 6.31 -14.07 14.77
N GLN A 197 5.90 -14.50 13.57
CA GLN A 197 6.40 -14.03 12.28
C GLN A 197 5.25 -13.95 11.27
N THR A 198 5.40 -13.08 10.27
CA THR A 198 4.51 -13.00 9.12
C THR A 198 5.33 -12.74 7.86
N VAL A 199 4.67 -12.82 6.70
CA VAL A 199 5.27 -12.54 5.39
C VAL A 199 4.51 -11.40 4.73
N GLY A 200 5.24 -10.38 4.28
CA GLY A 200 4.74 -9.27 3.48
C GLY A 200 5.83 -8.77 2.51
N PHE A 201 5.46 -8.38 1.30
CA PHE A 201 6.43 -7.92 0.28
C PHE A 201 7.54 -8.92 -0.07
N ASN A 202 7.27 -10.23 0.04
CA ASN A 202 8.26 -11.31 -0.05
C ASN A 202 9.36 -11.24 1.02
N ILE A 203 9.08 -10.58 2.15
CA ILE A 203 9.94 -10.49 3.32
C ILE A 203 9.21 -11.18 4.47
N GLU A 204 9.85 -12.16 5.09
CA GLU A 204 9.46 -12.71 6.38
C GLU A 204 10.04 -11.83 7.49
N PHE A 205 9.22 -11.43 8.46
CA PHE A 205 9.67 -10.59 9.56
C PHE A 205 8.88 -10.81 10.86
N GLY A 206 9.50 -10.45 11.99
CA GLY A 206 8.98 -10.60 13.35
C GLY A 206 9.92 -11.43 14.24
N SER A 207 9.79 -11.28 15.56
CA SER A 207 10.60 -11.99 16.57
C SER A 207 12.12 -11.91 16.33
N GLY A 208 12.62 -10.72 15.98
CA GLY A 208 14.04 -10.45 15.68
C GLY A 208 14.47 -10.80 14.26
N LYS A 209 13.62 -11.48 13.48
CA LYS A 209 13.92 -11.91 12.11
C LYS A 209 13.43 -10.88 11.09
N MET A 210 14.21 -10.70 10.02
CA MET A 210 13.82 -10.03 8.79
C MET A 210 14.64 -10.61 7.65
N ALA A 211 14.00 -11.28 6.69
CA ALA A 211 14.67 -12.00 5.61
C ALA A 211 13.76 -12.10 4.37
N LEU A 212 14.33 -12.18 3.18
CA LEU A 212 13.60 -12.53 1.98
C LEU A 212 13.14 -13.99 2.05
N VAL A 213 11.93 -14.25 1.59
CA VAL A 213 11.43 -15.62 1.44
C VAL A 213 12.25 -16.38 0.39
N ALA A 214 12.44 -17.68 0.59
CA ALA A 214 13.32 -18.53 -0.21
C ALA A 214 13.03 -18.45 -1.72
N GLU A 215 11.77 -18.47 -2.13
CA GLU A 215 11.38 -18.35 -3.53
C GLU A 215 11.88 -17.05 -4.16
N ARG A 216 11.76 -15.92 -3.43
CA ARG A 216 12.21 -14.63 -3.93
C ARG A 216 13.73 -14.54 -3.99
N LEU A 217 14.42 -15.13 -3.01
CA LEU A 217 15.87 -15.21 -3.02
C LEU A 217 16.38 -16.05 -4.21
N ALA A 218 15.74 -17.18 -4.51
CA ALA A 218 16.07 -18.00 -5.68
C ALA A 218 15.84 -17.27 -7.01
N GLN A 219 14.73 -16.51 -7.13
CA GLN A 219 14.50 -15.65 -8.30
C GLN A 219 15.59 -14.60 -8.46
N PHE A 220 16.06 -14.01 -7.36
CA PHE A 220 17.17 -13.07 -7.40
C PHE A 220 18.48 -13.74 -7.79
N ALA A 221 18.82 -14.90 -7.22
CA ALA A 221 20.01 -15.65 -7.60
C ALA A 221 20.07 -15.93 -9.11
N ALA A 222 18.98 -16.43 -9.69
CA ALA A 222 18.90 -16.66 -11.14
C ALA A 222 19.04 -15.36 -11.96
N ALA A 223 18.50 -14.24 -11.46
CA ALA A 223 18.63 -12.94 -12.10
C ALA A 223 20.05 -12.34 -12.00
N LEU A 224 20.84 -12.72 -11.00
CA LEU A 224 22.23 -12.30 -10.88
C LEU A 224 23.14 -12.98 -11.90
N GLU A 225 22.81 -14.21 -12.33
CA GLU A 225 23.58 -14.94 -13.33
C GLU A 225 23.46 -14.34 -14.74
N THR A 226 22.33 -13.68 -15.04
CA THR A 226 21.95 -13.27 -16.39
C THR A 226 21.67 -11.77 -16.54
N GLY A 227 21.67 -11.02 -15.43
CA GLY A 227 21.31 -9.61 -15.39
C GLY A 227 22.42 -8.67 -15.88
N SER A 228 22.04 -7.43 -16.19
CA SER A 228 23.01 -6.35 -16.42
C SER A 228 23.70 -5.93 -15.11
N LEU A 229 24.79 -5.17 -15.19
CA LEU A 229 25.49 -4.65 -14.01
C LEU A 229 24.55 -3.84 -13.11
N GLU A 230 23.72 -2.97 -13.68
CA GLU A 230 22.76 -2.15 -12.94
C GLU A 230 21.69 -3.02 -12.26
N GLN A 231 21.26 -4.09 -12.91
CA GLN A 231 20.31 -5.04 -12.35
C GLN A 231 20.92 -5.80 -11.17
N ILE A 232 22.17 -6.25 -11.32
CA ILE A 232 22.92 -6.95 -10.27
C ILE A 232 23.11 -6.05 -9.06
N GLU A 233 23.59 -4.82 -9.25
CA GLU A 233 23.77 -3.84 -8.17
C GLU A 233 22.45 -3.53 -7.46
N GLY A 234 21.36 -3.37 -8.23
CA GLY A 234 20.03 -3.13 -7.68
C GLY A 234 19.51 -4.30 -6.83
N ILE A 235 19.70 -5.54 -7.30
CA ILE A 235 19.31 -6.74 -6.56
C ILE A 235 20.13 -6.88 -5.28
N LEU A 236 21.46 -6.80 -5.36
CA LEU A 236 22.34 -6.92 -4.19
C LEU A 236 22.07 -5.82 -3.17
N GLY A 237 21.90 -4.58 -3.62
CA GLY A 237 21.52 -3.45 -2.77
C GLY A 237 20.19 -3.69 -2.05
N TYR A 238 19.21 -4.24 -2.77
CA TYR A 238 17.92 -4.61 -2.18
C TYR A 238 18.04 -5.72 -1.13
N ILE A 239 18.72 -6.82 -1.44
CA ILE A 239 18.92 -7.94 -0.49
C ILE A 239 19.60 -7.43 0.77
N ARG A 240 20.70 -6.65 0.63
CA ARG A 240 21.42 -6.06 1.76
C ARG A 240 20.53 -5.17 2.63
N SER A 241 19.60 -4.44 2.02
CA SER A 241 18.66 -3.59 2.76
C SER A 241 17.65 -4.38 3.60
N VAL A 242 17.39 -5.64 3.24
CA VAL A 242 16.45 -6.53 3.93
C VAL A 242 17.18 -7.40 4.96
N SER A 243 18.23 -8.10 4.54
CA SER A 243 19.02 -9.00 5.37
C SER A 243 20.49 -8.95 4.93
N VAL A 244 21.37 -8.55 5.85
CA VAL A 244 22.82 -8.56 5.63
C VAL A 244 23.32 -10.00 5.53
N ASP A 245 22.79 -10.91 6.34
CA ASP A 245 23.18 -12.31 6.37
C ASP A 245 22.94 -12.99 5.01
N GLN A 246 21.72 -12.87 4.47
CA GLN A 246 21.39 -13.42 3.14
C GLN A 246 22.21 -12.78 2.02
N HIS A 247 22.58 -11.50 2.15
CA HIS A 247 23.47 -10.86 1.21
C HIS A 247 24.87 -11.47 1.26
N SER A 248 25.43 -11.68 2.45
CA SER A 248 26.76 -12.26 2.65
C SER A 248 26.84 -13.71 2.14
N GLU A 249 25.82 -14.52 2.45
CA GLU A 249 25.68 -15.90 1.95
C GLU A 249 25.71 -15.95 0.42
N LEU A 250 24.96 -15.04 -0.24
CA LEU A 250 24.88 -14.98 -1.69
C LEU A 250 26.20 -14.54 -2.35
N MET A 251 26.98 -13.71 -1.66
CA MET A 251 28.29 -13.24 -2.12
C MET A 251 29.42 -14.24 -1.82
N GLY A 252 29.14 -15.33 -1.11
CA GLY A 252 30.16 -16.30 -0.69
C GLY A 252 31.18 -15.72 0.30
N VAL A 253 30.78 -14.69 1.05
CA VAL A 253 31.60 -14.07 2.09
C VAL A 253 31.06 -14.54 3.43
N ASP A 254 31.55 -15.69 3.91
CA ASP A 254 31.27 -16.12 5.29
C ASP A 254 31.86 -15.07 6.26
N GLY A 255 31.04 -14.61 7.21
CA GLY A 255 31.43 -13.66 8.26
C GLY A 255 32.32 -14.27 9.32
#